data_AF-A0A842MPK5-F1
#
_entry.id   AF-A0A842MPK5-F1
#
_cell.length_a   1.000
_cell.length_b   1.000
_cell.length_c   1.000
_cell.angle_alpha   90.00
_cell.angle_beta   90.00
_cell.angle_gamma   90.00
#
_symmetry.space_group_name_H-M   'P 1'
#
loop_
_entity.id
_entity.type
_entity.pdbx_description
1 polymer ?
#
loop_
_entity_poly.entity_id
_entity_poly.type
_entity_poly.pdbx_seq_one_letter_code
_entity_poly.pdbx_strand_id
1 'polypeptide(L)'
;MQRTGVAKLPLHYGKAPRWLVIRMQKLAREIVTIIVDEYGSGEFLRRLSDPFWFQALGCVLGYDWHSSGVTTVVTGVLKQVVVPEEHRIAVCGGKGKISRQTPAEIEAIGETFGFSESKIEQLKYASRISAKVDSAAIQAGYQLYHHAFFVDERGDWAVVQQGMCEHDKTARRYHWLSENLESFIVEPHSSIVGDVKRKTVLNMTAKESEGCRKASVDLVCEPPRKIMRLIMSIRPACQKSLSEWLPETDEKEWSLPPSEVLSMPRTINWKTLKQLYEFKPRNYEELLGFKGVGAATVRGLAFIAELIYGEKPSWNDPVKFSFAYGGKDGVPYPVNRRAMDKSIQMLRRAIEDAKIGDKDKLKALSRLRVLVPKD
;
A
#
# COMPACT_ATOMS: atom_id res chain seq x y z
N MET A 1 21.15 28.61 4.74
CA MET A 1 20.93 27.34 5.44
C MET A 1 20.50 26.29 4.40
N GLN A 2 21.42 25.44 3.92
CA GLN A 2 21.11 24.43 2.89
C GLN A 2 20.36 23.25 3.52
N ARG A 3 19.19 22.90 2.98
CA ARG A 3 18.42 21.71 3.38
C ARG A 3 19.24 20.45 3.09
N THR A 4 19.69 19.76 4.13
CA THR A 4 20.32 18.42 4.07
C THR A 4 19.31 17.36 4.53
N GLY A 5 19.28 16.18 3.89
CA GLY A 5 18.43 15.05 4.30
C GLY A 5 17.13 14.85 3.51
N VAL A 6 17.12 15.08 2.19
CA VAL A 6 15.99 14.68 1.32
C VAL A 6 16.40 13.45 0.51
N ALA A 7 15.77 12.31 0.78
CA ALA A 7 15.96 11.04 0.08
C ALA A 7 15.14 10.98 -1.22
N LYS A 8 15.70 10.38 -2.28
CA LYS A 8 14.97 10.00 -3.50
C LYS A 8 15.52 8.65 -3.99
N LEU A 9 14.70 7.61 -4.21
CA LEU A 9 15.04 6.55 -5.18
C LEU A 9 14.89 7.19 -6.56
N PRO A 10 15.97 7.54 -7.26
CA PRO A 10 15.81 8.10 -8.59
C PRO A 10 15.17 7.04 -9.48
N LEU A 11 14.18 7.46 -10.28
CA LEU A 11 13.75 6.68 -11.42
C LEU A 11 14.98 6.44 -12.32
N HIS A 12 15.52 5.22 -12.28
CA HIS A 12 16.58 4.82 -13.19
C HIS A 12 15.97 4.52 -14.56
N TYR A 13 16.43 5.26 -15.56
CA TYR A 13 16.08 5.01 -16.95
C TYR A 13 17.09 4.01 -17.53
N GLY A 14 16.60 2.92 -18.12
CA GLY A 14 17.45 1.89 -18.69
C GLY A 14 16.84 0.49 -18.55
N LYS A 15 17.35 -0.45 -19.34
CA LYS A 15 17.06 -1.88 -19.18
C LYS A 15 18.24 -2.52 -18.49
N ALA A 16 17.97 -3.51 -17.64
CA ALA A 16 19.04 -4.37 -17.11
C ALA A 16 19.83 -4.98 -18.29
N PRO A 17 21.17 -4.98 -18.25
CA PRO A 17 21.97 -5.56 -19.32
C PRO A 17 21.60 -7.02 -19.56
N ARG A 18 21.47 -7.43 -20.82
CA ARG A 18 21.04 -8.81 -21.16
C ARG A 18 21.94 -9.87 -20.54
N TRP A 19 23.25 -9.62 -20.48
CA TRP A 19 24.22 -10.53 -19.87
C TRP A 19 23.98 -10.75 -18.37
N LEU A 20 23.46 -9.73 -17.67
CA LEU A 20 23.13 -9.79 -16.26
C LEU A 20 21.82 -10.56 -16.08
N VAL A 21 20.79 -10.21 -16.85
CA VAL A 21 19.48 -10.90 -16.81
C VAL A 21 19.63 -12.40 -17.03
N ILE A 22 20.46 -12.84 -17.99
CA ILE A 22 20.70 -14.28 -18.22
C ILE A 22 21.32 -14.96 -17.00
N ARG A 23 22.26 -14.30 -16.29
CA ARG A 23 22.86 -14.84 -15.07
C ARG A 23 21.88 -14.81 -13.90
N MET A 24 21.09 -13.75 -13.78
CA MET A 24 20.00 -13.63 -12.80
C MET A 24 19.01 -14.77 -12.98
N GLN A 25 18.62 -15.10 -14.22
CA GLN A 25 17.71 -16.20 -14.50
C GLN A 25 18.26 -17.54 -14.01
N LYS A 26 19.51 -17.86 -14.34
CA LYS A 26 20.15 -19.11 -13.89
C LYS A 26 20.17 -19.22 -12.37
N LEU A 27 20.61 -18.17 -11.67
CA LEU A 27 20.67 -18.18 -10.21
C LEU A 27 19.28 -18.16 -9.57
N ALA A 28 18.35 -17.37 -10.11
CA ALA A 28 16.99 -17.27 -9.59
C ALA A 28 16.26 -18.61 -9.70
N ARG A 29 16.44 -19.36 -10.78
CA ARG A 29 15.86 -20.69 -10.92
C ARG A 29 16.28 -21.59 -9.76
N GLU A 30 17.59 -21.76 -9.55
CA GLU A 30 18.10 -22.62 -8.46
C GLU A 30 17.61 -22.16 -7.07
N ILE A 31 17.57 -20.85 -6.81
CA ILE A 31 17.06 -20.32 -5.54
C ILE A 31 15.57 -20.64 -5.37
N VAL A 32 14.75 -20.45 -6.41
CA VAL A 32 13.32 -20.76 -6.34
C VAL A 32 13.11 -22.25 -6.14
N THR A 33 13.78 -23.10 -6.91
CA THR A 33 13.71 -24.57 -6.80
C THR A 33 14.03 -25.03 -5.39
N ILE A 34 15.16 -24.59 -4.81
CA ILE A 34 15.54 -24.95 -3.43
C ILE A 34 14.48 -24.50 -2.41
N ILE A 35 13.95 -23.28 -2.53
CA ILE A 35 12.97 -22.79 -1.56
C ILE A 35 11.67 -23.57 -1.66
N VAL A 36 11.20 -23.83 -2.88
CA VAL A 36 9.96 -24.58 -3.12
C VAL A 36 10.08 -26.03 -2.67
N ASP A 37 11.22 -26.68 -2.93
CA ASP A 37 11.43 -28.08 -2.56
C ASP A 37 11.60 -28.26 -1.05
N GLU A 38 12.34 -27.38 -0.37
CA GLU A 38 12.61 -27.49 1.07
C GLU A 38 11.47 -26.96 1.93
N TYR A 39 10.78 -25.89 1.50
CA TYR A 39 9.80 -25.17 2.33
C TYR A 39 8.40 -25.04 1.71
N GLY A 40 8.22 -25.43 0.46
CA GLY A 40 6.94 -25.36 -0.25
C GLY A 40 6.64 -24.00 -0.90
N SER A 41 5.62 -24.00 -1.76
CA SER A 41 5.17 -22.82 -2.52
C SER A 41 4.69 -21.67 -1.63
N GLY A 42 3.96 -21.99 -0.56
CA GLY A 42 3.45 -20.98 0.38
C GLY A 42 4.56 -20.20 1.08
N GLU A 43 5.67 -20.85 1.43
CA GLU A 43 6.82 -20.16 2.02
C GLU A 43 7.47 -19.20 1.02
N PHE A 44 7.56 -19.59 -0.24
CA PHE A 44 8.04 -18.69 -1.29
C PHE A 44 7.14 -17.46 -1.45
N LEU A 45 5.80 -17.63 -1.41
CA LEU A 45 4.85 -16.52 -1.44
C LEU A 45 5.00 -15.59 -0.23
N ARG A 46 5.16 -16.15 0.99
CA ARG A 46 5.43 -15.38 2.21
C ARG A 46 6.69 -14.53 2.06
N ARG A 47 7.78 -15.13 1.60
CA ARG A 47 9.07 -14.46 1.34
C ARG A 47 8.95 -13.35 0.30
N LEU A 48 8.21 -13.55 -0.78
CA LEU A 48 7.94 -12.50 -1.78
C LEU A 48 7.11 -11.34 -1.23
N SER A 49 6.18 -11.63 -0.33
CA SER A 49 5.37 -10.60 0.33
C SER A 49 6.15 -9.81 1.39
N ASP A 50 7.29 -10.34 1.85
CA ASP A 50 8.21 -9.63 2.73
C ASP A 50 9.07 -8.63 1.92
N PRO A 51 9.01 -7.33 2.22
CA PRO A 51 9.74 -6.32 1.46
C PRO A 51 11.25 -6.43 1.58
N PHE A 52 11.79 -6.87 2.73
CA PHE A 52 13.22 -6.98 2.97
C PHE A 52 13.78 -8.20 2.27
N TRP A 53 13.09 -9.33 2.36
CA TRP A 53 13.48 -10.54 1.66
C TRP A 53 13.42 -10.32 0.15
N PHE A 54 12.36 -9.72 -0.37
CA PHE A 54 12.26 -9.39 -1.80
C PHE A 54 13.41 -8.47 -2.25
N GLN A 55 13.78 -7.50 -1.41
CA GLN A 55 14.92 -6.62 -1.69
C GLN A 55 16.25 -7.38 -1.66
N ALA A 56 16.44 -8.27 -0.69
CA ALA A 56 17.62 -9.11 -0.55
C ALA A 56 17.78 -10.07 -1.73
N LEU A 57 16.68 -10.66 -2.22
CA LEU A 57 16.68 -11.47 -3.44
C LEU A 57 17.21 -10.66 -4.62
N GLY A 58 16.76 -9.41 -4.80
CA GLY A 58 17.30 -8.53 -5.84
C GLY A 58 18.81 -8.32 -5.72
N CYS A 59 19.32 -8.15 -4.50
CA CYS A 59 20.75 -7.97 -4.24
C CYS A 59 21.55 -9.25 -4.52
N VAL A 60 21.05 -10.42 -4.10
CA VAL A 60 21.67 -11.73 -4.35
C VAL A 60 21.76 -12.03 -5.84
N LEU A 61 20.75 -11.62 -6.61
CA LEU A 61 20.77 -11.72 -8.06
C LEU A 61 21.73 -10.70 -8.74
N GLY A 62 22.47 -9.91 -7.96
CA GLY A 62 23.44 -8.95 -8.47
C GLY A 62 22.81 -7.67 -9.01
N TYR A 63 21.57 -7.35 -8.61
CA TYR A 63 20.91 -6.10 -8.96
C TYR A 63 21.05 -5.07 -7.83
N ASP A 64 21.19 -3.80 -8.19
CA ASP A 64 21.48 -2.74 -7.23
C ASP A 64 20.36 -2.56 -6.21
N TRP A 65 20.75 -2.59 -4.93
CA TRP A 65 19.85 -2.50 -3.79
C TRP A 65 19.07 -1.17 -3.70
N HIS A 66 19.51 -0.14 -4.41
CA HIS A 66 18.95 1.21 -4.37
C HIS A 66 18.28 1.61 -5.70
N SER A 67 17.85 0.63 -6.50
CA SER A 67 17.21 0.88 -7.79
C SER A 67 15.70 0.65 -7.73
N SER A 68 14.91 1.62 -8.20
CA SER A 68 13.47 1.42 -8.48
C SER A 68 13.21 0.32 -9.52
N GLY A 69 14.26 -0.08 -10.24
CA GLY A 69 14.26 -1.20 -11.18
C GLY A 69 14.17 -2.56 -10.52
N VAL A 70 14.58 -2.72 -9.25
CA VAL A 70 14.62 -4.01 -8.54
C VAL A 70 13.29 -4.74 -8.66
N THR A 71 12.19 -4.07 -8.31
CA THR A 71 10.84 -4.67 -8.39
C THR A 71 10.58 -5.21 -9.78
N THR A 72 10.73 -4.37 -10.81
CA THR A 72 10.37 -4.76 -12.18
C THR A 72 11.32 -5.80 -12.78
N VAL A 73 12.60 -5.77 -12.43
CA VAL A 73 13.61 -6.69 -12.97
C VAL A 73 13.51 -8.03 -12.27
N VAL A 74 13.44 -8.07 -10.94
CA VAL A 74 13.29 -9.31 -10.17
C VAL A 74 11.99 -10.02 -10.56
N THR A 75 10.86 -9.32 -10.62
CA THR A 75 9.59 -9.93 -11.08
C THR A 75 9.67 -10.42 -12.52
N GLY A 76 10.39 -9.70 -13.39
CA GLY A 76 10.58 -10.09 -14.78
C GLY A 76 11.45 -11.34 -14.93
N VAL A 77 12.50 -11.44 -14.12
CA VAL A 77 13.35 -12.63 -14.01
C VAL A 77 12.54 -13.80 -13.48
N LEU A 78 11.82 -13.62 -12.35
CA LEU A 78 10.97 -14.66 -11.76
C LEU A 78 9.93 -15.16 -12.76
N LYS A 79 9.23 -14.26 -13.47
CA LYS A 79 8.26 -14.66 -14.50
C LYS A 79 8.87 -15.48 -15.65
N GLN A 80 10.18 -15.37 -15.90
CA GLN A 80 10.86 -16.13 -16.95
C GLN A 80 11.43 -17.47 -16.49
N VAL A 81 11.64 -17.66 -15.18
CA VAL A 81 12.30 -18.86 -14.63
C VAL A 81 11.35 -19.77 -13.88
N VAL A 82 10.28 -19.20 -13.31
CA VAL A 82 9.26 -19.95 -12.61
C VAL A 82 8.42 -20.68 -13.65
N VAL A 83 8.54 -22.00 -13.63
CA VAL A 83 7.77 -22.95 -14.45
C VAL A 83 6.66 -23.55 -13.58
N PRO A 84 5.37 -23.37 -13.92
CA PRO A 84 4.24 -23.85 -13.12
C PRO A 84 4.32 -25.33 -12.74
N GLU A 85 4.69 -26.19 -13.66
CA GLU A 85 4.72 -27.64 -13.49
C GLU A 85 5.88 -28.11 -12.59
N GLU A 86 6.98 -27.36 -12.54
CA GLU A 86 8.17 -27.69 -11.74
C GLU A 86 8.10 -27.04 -10.35
N HIS A 87 7.71 -25.76 -10.30
CA HIS A 87 7.77 -24.95 -9.09
C HIS A 87 6.42 -24.81 -8.38
N ARG A 88 5.33 -25.34 -8.96
CA ARG A 88 3.97 -25.24 -8.42
C ARG A 88 3.52 -23.79 -8.16
N ILE A 89 4.12 -22.86 -8.89
CA ILE A 89 3.92 -21.41 -8.77
C ILE A 89 3.90 -20.82 -10.17
N ALA A 90 3.09 -19.79 -10.37
CA ALA A 90 3.04 -19.02 -11.59
C ALA A 90 3.14 -17.52 -11.30
N VAL A 91 3.66 -16.76 -12.27
CA VAL A 91 3.80 -15.30 -12.18
C VAL A 91 3.05 -14.64 -13.32
N CYS A 92 2.00 -13.91 -12.98
CA CYS A 92 1.16 -13.18 -13.93
C CYS A 92 1.42 -11.67 -13.84
N GLY A 93 1.24 -10.94 -14.96
CA GLY A 93 1.47 -9.50 -15.07
C GLY A 93 2.91 -9.09 -15.39
N GLY A 94 3.22 -7.83 -15.10
CA GLY A 94 4.50 -7.24 -15.44
C GLY A 94 4.45 -5.71 -15.49
N LYS A 95 5.38 -5.13 -16.25
CA LYS A 95 5.53 -3.67 -16.39
C LYS A 95 4.64 -3.12 -17.51
N GLY A 96 4.02 -1.98 -17.27
CA GLY A 96 3.30 -1.19 -18.27
C GLY A 96 2.12 -1.94 -18.86
N LYS A 97 2.07 -2.11 -20.18
CA LYS A 97 0.93 -2.78 -20.85
C LYS A 97 0.75 -4.23 -20.42
N ILE A 98 1.82 -4.93 -20.00
CA ILE A 98 1.78 -6.33 -19.56
C ILE A 98 0.96 -6.46 -18.27
N SER A 99 0.92 -5.45 -17.39
CA SER A 99 0.09 -5.51 -16.18
C SER A 99 -1.41 -5.63 -16.48
N ARG A 100 -1.85 -5.19 -17.67
CA ARG A 100 -3.25 -5.28 -18.08
C ARG A 100 -3.64 -6.68 -18.59
N GLN A 101 -2.64 -7.53 -18.87
CA GLN A 101 -2.85 -8.91 -19.33
C GLN A 101 -2.99 -9.90 -18.17
N THR A 102 -2.72 -9.48 -16.92
CA THR A 102 -2.79 -10.34 -15.73
C THR A 102 -4.08 -11.16 -15.64
N PRO A 103 -5.29 -10.63 -15.88
CA PRO A 103 -6.50 -11.46 -15.80
C PRO A 103 -6.56 -12.60 -16.82
N ALA A 104 -6.03 -12.39 -18.03
CA ALA A 104 -5.97 -13.43 -19.06
C ALA A 104 -4.87 -14.45 -18.76
N GLU A 105 -3.75 -14.02 -18.18
CA GLU A 105 -2.69 -14.94 -17.74
C GLU A 105 -3.15 -15.80 -16.56
N ILE A 106 -3.92 -15.24 -15.60
CA ILE A 106 -4.52 -16.00 -14.49
C ILE A 106 -5.49 -17.09 -15.02
N GLU A 107 -6.23 -16.79 -16.08
CA GLU A 107 -7.13 -17.75 -16.71
C GLU A 107 -6.37 -18.94 -17.29
N ALA A 108 -5.33 -18.68 -18.09
CA ALA A 108 -4.48 -19.72 -18.66
C ALA A 108 -3.78 -20.57 -17.59
N ILE A 109 -3.26 -19.95 -16.54
CA ILE A 109 -2.64 -20.65 -15.41
C ILE A 109 -3.68 -21.45 -14.60
N GLY A 110 -4.90 -20.94 -14.49
CA GLY A 110 -6.00 -21.65 -13.83
C GLY A 110 -6.32 -22.97 -14.52
N GLU A 111 -6.24 -23.02 -15.85
CA GLU A 111 -6.36 -24.27 -16.61
C GLU A 111 -5.17 -25.22 -16.32
N THR A 112 -3.95 -24.69 -16.25
CA THR A 112 -2.74 -25.49 -15.94
C THR A 112 -2.78 -26.12 -14.54
N PHE A 113 -3.21 -25.37 -13.53
CA PHE A 113 -3.33 -25.86 -12.15
C PHE A 113 -4.65 -26.57 -11.86
N GLY A 114 -5.57 -26.66 -12.83
CA GLY A 114 -6.87 -27.32 -12.66
C GLY A 114 -7.81 -26.61 -11.69
N PHE A 115 -7.74 -25.28 -11.61
CA PHE A 115 -8.65 -24.48 -10.78
C PHE A 115 -10.07 -24.48 -11.33
N SER A 116 -11.04 -24.45 -10.40
CA SER A 116 -12.43 -24.21 -10.76
C SER A 116 -12.63 -22.80 -11.31
N GLU A 117 -13.63 -22.62 -12.17
CA GLU A 117 -13.98 -21.31 -12.73
C GLU A 117 -14.22 -20.24 -11.65
N SER A 118 -14.86 -20.65 -10.54
CA SER A 118 -15.07 -19.77 -9.38
C SER A 118 -13.75 -19.30 -8.76
N LYS A 119 -12.77 -20.19 -8.60
CA LYS A 119 -11.45 -19.85 -8.07
C LYS A 119 -10.68 -18.93 -9.04
N ILE A 120 -10.76 -19.17 -10.34
CA ILE A 120 -10.17 -18.31 -11.36
C ILE A 120 -10.74 -16.89 -11.29
N GLU A 121 -12.06 -16.75 -11.17
CA GLU A 121 -12.69 -15.43 -11.02
C GLU A 121 -12.33 -14.75 -9.69
N GLN A 122 -12.20 -15.50 -8.60
CA GLN A 122 -11.68 -14.98 -7.33
C GLN A 122 -10.25 -14.45 -7.45
N LEU A 123 -9.36 -15.15 -8.16
CA LEU A 123 -7.97 -14.72 -8.39
C LEU A 123 -7.90 -13.49 -9.30
N LYS A 124 -8.70 -13.47 -10.38
CA LYS A 124 -8.85 -12.29 -11.25
C LYS A 124 -9.38 -11.11 -10.44
N TYR A 125 -10.33 -11.32 -9.54
CA TYR A 125 -10.84 -10.30 -8.64
C TYR A 125 -9.77 -9.78 -7.68
N ALA A 126 -9.07 -10.67 -6.97
CA ALA A 126 -7.98 -10.34 -6.06
C ALA A 126 -6.89 -9.50 -6.74
N SER A 127 -6.50 -9.87 -7.96
CA SER A 127 -5.56 -9.11 -8.78
C SER A 127 -6.07 -7.69 -9.08
N ARG A 128 -7.35 -7.54 -9.46
CA ARG A 128 -7.92 -6.23 -9.83
C ARG A 128 -8.13 -5.34 -8.61
N ILE A 129 -8.66 -5.88 -7.52
CA ILE A 129 -8.98 -5.10 -6.32
C ILE A 129 -7.70 -4.62 -5.62
N SER A 130 -6.64 -5.45 -5.56
CA SER A 130 -5.34 -5.04 -5.02
C SER A 130 -4.78 -3.80 -5.74
N ALA A 131 -4.84 -3.79 -7.07
CA ALA A 131 -4.40 -2.66 -7.88
C ALA A 131 -5.30 -1.42 -7.72
N LYS A 132 -6.60 -1.61 -7.49
CA LYS A 132 -7.52 -0.49 -7.22
C LYS A 132 -7.30 0.12 -5.85
N VAL A 133 -7.05 -0.68 -4.82
CA VAL A 133 -6.75 -0.19 -3.48
C VAL A 133 -5.48 0.67 -3.52
N ASP A 134 -4.43 0.17 -4.15
CA ASP A 134 -3.13 0.85 -4.22
C ASP A 134 -3.15 2.15 -5.03
N SER A 135 -4.05 2.24 -6.02
CA SER A 135 -4.15 3.41 -6.92
C SER A 135 -5.23 4.42 -6.54
N ALA A 136 -6.33 3.99 -5.91
CA ALA A 136 -7.50 4.83 -5.65
C ALA A 136 -7.82 5.01 -4.16
N ALA A 137 -7.63 3.99 -3.32
CA ALA A 137 -7.91 4.09 -1.89
C ALA A 137 -6.75 4.74 -1.11
N ILE A 138 -5.51 4.54 -1.57
CA ILE A 138 -4.31 5.21 -1.03
C ILE A 138 -3.80 6.23 -2.05
N GLN A 139 -4.04 7.52 -1.82
CA GLN A 139 -3.69 8.58 -2.77
C GLN A 139 -2.47 9.38 -2.32
N ALA A 140 -1.30 8.78 -2.50
CA ALA A 140 -0.02 9.40 -2.16
C ALA A 140 0.71 10.04 -3.36
N GLY A 141 0.05 10.13 -4.52
CA GLY A 141 0.62 10.67 -5.76
C GLY A 141 1.51 9.68 -6.53
N TYR A 142 1.38 8.38 -6.25
CA TYR A 142 2.09 7.32 -6.96
C TYR A 142 1.15 6.61 -7.93
N GLN A 143 1.45 6.71 -9.23
CA GLN A 143 0.70 5.99 -10.26
C GLN A 143 1.32 4.61 -10.49
N LEU A 144 0.51 3.56 -10.39
CA LEU A 144 0.94 2.19 -10.64
C LEU A 144 1.40 2.02 -12.10
N TYR A 145 2.58 1.43 -12.26
CA TYR A 145 3.15 1.11 -13.57
C TYR A 145 3.62 -0.34 -13.68
N HIS A 146 3.56 -1.10 -12.59
CA HIS A 146 3.97 -2.48 -12.53
C HIS A 146 3.07 -3.24 -11.56
N HIS A 147 2.66 -4.44 -11.98
CA HIS A 147 1.83 -5.36 -11.20
C HIS A 147 2.29 -6.79 -11.47
N ALA A 148 2.76 -7.48 -10.44
CA ALA A 148 3.10 -8.89 -10.49
C ALA A 148 2.22 -9.66 -9.50
N PHE A 149 1.47 -10.63 -10.03
CA PHE A 149 0.58 -11.50 -9.28
C PHE A 149 1.18 -12.91 -9.27
N PHE A 150 1.56 -13.38 -8.09
CA PHE A 150 2.11 -14.71 -7.86
C PHE A 150 1.00 -15.61 -7.32
N VAL A 151 0.87 -16.81 -7.86
CA VAL A 151 -0.14 -17.78 -7.41
C VAL A 151 0.48 -19.17 -7.36
N ASP A 152 0.20 -19.92 -6.30
CA ASP A 152 0.62 -21.33 -6.18
C ASP A 152 -0.48 -22.30 -6.62
N GLU A 153 -0.16 -23.59 -6.72
CA GLU A 153 -1.09 -24.66 -7.12
C GLU A 153 -2.29 -24.85 -6.16
N ARG A 154 -2.23 -24.29 -4.94
CA ARG A 154 -3.34 -24.32 -3.96
C ARG A 154 -4.24 -23.09 -4.12
N GLY A 155 -3.80 -22.14 -4.93
CA GLY A 155 -4.47 -20.87 -5.17
C GLY A 155 -4.29 -19.87 -4.04
N ASP A 156 -3.22 -20.04 -3.24
CA ASP A 156 -2.65 -18.97 -2.43
C ASP A 156 -1.92 -17.99 -3.34
N TRP A 157 -1.87 -16.72 -2.97
CA TRP A 157 -1.31 -15.69 -3.84
C TRP A 157 -0.60 -14.58 -3.07
N ALA A 158 0.34 -13.94 -3.77
CA ALA A 158 0.99 -12.73 -3.32
C ALA A 158 1.01 -11.70 -4.46
N VAL A 159 0.93 -10.42 -4.13
CA VAL A 159 1.00 -9.34 -5.12
C VAL A 159 2.14 -8.40 -4.76
N VAL A 160 3.00 -8.13 -5.75
CA VAL A 160 4.04 -7.10 -5.66
C VAL A 160 3.77 -6.05 -6.73
N GLN A 161 3.52 -4.83 -6.29
CA GLN A 161 3.18 -3.70 -7.16
C GLN A 161 4.15 -2.55 -6.98
N GLN A 162 4.33 -1.76 -8.05
CA GLN A 162 5.14 -0.53 -8.00
C GLN A 162 4.38 0.66 -8.58
N GLY A 163 4.29 1.71 -7.78
CA GLY A 163 3.89 3.05 -8.19
C GLY A 163 5.08 3.98 -8.36
N MET A 164 4.96 4.94 -9.27
CA MET A 164 5.93 6.02 -9.46
C MET A 164 5.28 7.39 -9.29
N CYS A 165 6.03 8.35 -8.73
CA CYS A 165 5.65 9.75 -8.69
C CYS A 165 6.54 10.52 -9.65
N GLU A 166 5.98 11.04 -10.75
CA GLU A 166 6.76 11.75 -11.78
C GLU A 166 7.33 13.08 -11.27
N HIS A 167 6.62 13.74 -10.33
CA HIS A 167 6.99 15.06 -9.81
C HIS A 167 8.32 15.04 -9.04
N ASP A 168 8.49 14.08 -8.12
CA ASP A 168 9.71 13.99 -7.31
C ASP A 168 10.62 12.84 -7.68
N LYS A 169 10.24 12.07 -8.71
CA LYS A 169 10.96 10.93 -9.27
C LYS A 169 11.21 9.82 -8.26
N THR A 170 10.30 9.60 -7.31
CA THR A 170 10.38 8.50 -6.33
C THR A 170 9.45 7.35 -6.70
N ALA A 171 9.66 6.19 -6.07
CA ALA A 171 8.84 5.00 -6.29
C ALA A 171 8.31 4.44 -4.96
N ARG A 172 7.13 3.81 -5.00
CA ARG A 172 6.49 3.16 -3.86
C ARG A 172 6.13 1.73 -4.21
N ARG A 173 6.50 0.78 -3.35
CA ARG A 173 6.25 -0.65 -3.53
C ARG A 173 5.19 -1.12 -2.55
N TYR A 174 4.26 -1.93 -3.04
CA TYR A 174 3.15 -2.48 -2.27
C TYR A 174 3.24 -4.00 -2.29
N HIS A 175 3.08 -4.62 -1.13
CA HIS A 175 3.09 -6.06 -0.97
C HIS A 175 1.77 -6.53 -0.35
N TRP A 176 1.26 -7.63 -0.89
CA TRP A 176 0.06 -8.31 -0.45
C TRP A 176 0.35 -9.81 -0.32
N LEU A 177 -0.37 -10.47 0.58
CA LEU A 177 -0.33 -11.91 0.80
C LEU A 177 -1.74 -12.39 1.13
N SER A 178 -2.18 -13.50 0.53
CA SER A 178 -3.51 -14.07 0.77
C SER A 178 -3.68 -14.67 2.17
N GLU A 179 -2.62 -15.24 2.75
CA GLU A 179 -2.66 -16.03 3.99
C GLU A 179 -3.24 -15.27 5.19
N ASN A 180 -2.99 -13.96 5.31
CA ASN A 180 -3.43 -13.14 6.44
C ASN A 180 -4.43 -12.05 6.02
N LEU A 181 -5.10 -12.23 4.88
CA LEU A 181 -6.01 -11.21 4.33
C LEU A 181 -7.42 -11.36 4.90
N GLU A 182 -7.76 -10.53 5.89
CA GLU A 182 -9.11 -10.48 6.47
C GLU A 182 -10.07 -9.61 5.64
N SER A 183 -9.55 -8.56 5.00
CA SER A 183 -10.31 -7.61 4.19
C SER A 183 -9.45 -7.10 3.05
N PHE A 184 -10.03 -6.89 1.87
CA PHE A 184 -9.34 -6.19 0.77
C PHE A 184 -9.24 -4.67 1.00
N ILE A 185 -10.02 -4.13 1.93
CA ILE A 185 -10.17 -2.67 2.11
C ILE A 185 -9.50 -2.18 3.37
N VAL A 186 -9.68 -2.87 4.50
CA VAL A 186 -9.20 -2.41 5.79
C VAL A 186 -7.79 -2.95 6.03
N GLU A 187 -6.80 -2.06 5.97
CA GLU A 187 -5.38 -2.34 6.21
C GLU A 187 -4.86 -3.65 5.55
N PRO A 188 -5.08 -3.86 4.24
CA PRO A 188 -4.91 -5.17 3.62
C PRO A 188 -3.45 -5.54 3.30
N HIS A 189 -2.54 -4.57 3.39
CA HIS A 189 -1.15 -4.73 2.97
C HIS A 189 -0.33 -5.49 4.00
N SER A 190 0.46 -6.46 3.55
CA SER A 190 1.56 -6.98 4.36
C SER A 190 2.54 -5.84 4.66
N SER A 191 2.93 -5.08 3.62
CA SER A 191 3.81 -3.92 3.74
C SER A 191 3.70 -2.94 2.58
N ILE A 192 3.90 -1.65 2.89
CA ILE A 192 4.09 -0.58 1.90
C ILE A 192 5.45 0.06 2.17
N VAL A 193 6.32 0.04 1.16
CA VAL A 193 7.68 0.57 1.21
C VAL A 193 7.77 1.80 0.31
N GLY A 194 8.38 2.86 0.80
CA GLY A 194 8.65 4.06 0.00
C GLY A 194 9.73 4.93 0.62
N ASP A 195 10.45 5.69 -0.20
CA ASP A 195 11.54 6.55 0.30
C ASP A 195 11.03 7.70 1.15
N VAL A 196 9.92 8.26 0.71
CA VAL A 196 9.37 9.50 1.24
C VAL A 196 8.04 9.18 1.87
N LYS A 197 7.99 9.37 3.19
CA LYS A 197 6.73 9.51 3.90
C LYS A 197 6.16 10.89 3.59
N ARG A 198 5.01 10.90 2.92
CA ARG A 198 4.27 12.13 2.64
C ARG A 198 3.64 12.63 3.94
N LYS A 199 3.55 13.95 4.08
CA LYS A 199 2.88 14.58 5.23
C LYS A 199 1.38 14.33 5.23
N THR A 200 0.80 14.21 4.04
CA THR A 200 -0.65 14.19 3.86
C THR A 200 -0.99 13.28 2.69
N VAL A 201 -1.73 12.20 2.98
CA VAL A 201 -2.14 11.16 2.03
C VAL A 201 -3.56 10.77 2.36
N LEU A 202 -4.46 10.85 1.38
CA LEU A 202 -5.78 10.26 1.57
C LEU A 202 -5.62 8.74 1.68
N ASN A 203 -5.93 8.21 2.85
CA ASN A 203 -5.84 6.80 3.17
C ASN A 203 -7.22 6.24 3.55
N MET A 204 -7.95 5.77 2.54
CA MET A 204 -9.26 5.13 2.75
C MET A 204 -9.15 3.68 3.25
N THR A 205 -7.95 3.13 3.43
CA THR A 205 -7.76 1.77 3.95
C THR A 205 -7.52 1.74 5.46
N ALA A 206 -7.16 2.85 6.09
CA ALA A 206 -6.99 2.94 7.54
C ALA A 206 -8.28 2.57 8.29
N LYS A 207 -8.16 1.90 9.44
CA LYS A 207 -9.32 1.61 10.31
C LYS A 207 -10.11 2.87 10.69
N GLU A 208 -9.39 3.97 10.92
CA GLU A 208 -9.93 5.30 11.21
C GLU A 208 -10.91 5.81 10.13
N SER A 209 -10.73 5.41 8.87
CA SER A 209 -11.55 5.86 7.74
C SER A 209 -12.89 5.12 7.59
N GLU A 210 -13.31 4.32 8.58
CA GLU A 210 -14.52 3.49 8.50
C GLU A 210 -15.80 4.30 8.28
N GLY A 211 -15.99 5.36 9.06
CA GLY A 211 -17.16 6.22 8.91
C GLY A 211 -17.18 6.91 7.54
N CYS A 212 -16.01 7.36 7.06
CA CYS A 212 -15.86 7.94 5.73
C CYS A 212 -16.18 6.94 4.60
N ARG A 213 -15.79 5.67 4.77
CA ARG A 213 -16.14 4.59 3.83
C ARG A 213 -17.65 4.35 3.78
N LYS A 214 -18.33 4.28 4.92
CA LYS A 214 -19.79 4.11 4.99
C LYS A 214 -20.53 5.28 4.36
N ALA A 215 -20.18 6.51 4.74
CA ALA A 215 -20.74 7.70 4.12
C ALA A 215 -20.52 7.74 2.60
N SER A 216 -19.35 7.29 2.11
CA SER A 216 -19.09 7.20 0.67
C SER A 216 -20.04 6.23 -0.05
N VAL A 217 -20.41 5.12 0.59
CA VAL A 217 -21.37 4.13 0.07
C VAL A 217 -22.79 4.72 0.05
N ASP A 218 -23.20 5.36 1.15
CA ASP A 218 -24.52 6.00 1.22
C ASP A 218 -24.65 7.12 0.19
N LEU A 219 -23.58 7.89 -0.03
CA LEU A 219 -23.54 8.98 -1.01
C LEU A 219 -23.75 8.51 -2.44
N VAL A 220 -23.19 7.36 -2.84
CA VAL A 220 -23.39 6.85 -4.21
C VAL A 220 -24.78 6.25 -4.42
N CYS A 221 -25.47 5.89 -3.34
CA CYS A 221 -26.87 5.45 -3.34
C CYS A 221 -27.86 6.63 -3.44
N GLU A 222 -27.38 7.87 -3.38
CA GLU A 222 -28.17 9.08 -3.58
C GLU A 222 -28.18 9.53 -5.05
N PRO A 223 -29.21 10.28 -5.51
CA PRO A 223 -29.27 10.75 -6.89
C PRO A 223 -28.00 11.53 -7.27
N PRO A 224 -27.35 11.26 -8.43
CA PRO A 224 -26.10 11.92 -8.82
C PRO A 224 -26.19 13.46 -8.85
N ARG A 225 -27.37 14.02 -9.10
CA ARG A 225 -27.64 15.46 -9.01
C ARG A 225 -27.45 16.02 -7.59
N LYS A 226 -27.73 15.23 -6.55
CA LYS A 226 -27.45 15.60 -5.15
C LYS A 226 -25.94 15.66 -4.93
N ILE A 227 -25.20 14.62 -5.31
CA ILE A 227 -23.72 14.59 -5.23
C ILE A 227 -23.10 15.80 -5.96
N MET A 228 -23.59 16.12 -7.17
CA MET A 228 -23.14 17.29 -7.93
C MET A 228 -23.39 18.61 -7.20
N ARG A 229 -24.57 18.78 -6.60
CA ARG A 229 -24.89 19.96 -5.78
C ARG A 229 -24.00 20.03 -4.55
N LEU A 230 -23.78 18.91 -3.85
CA LEU A 230 -22.91 18.85 -2.68
C LEU A 230 -21.48 19.28 -3.06
N ILE A 231 -20.94 18.74 -4.16
CA ILE A 231 -19.62 19.15 -4.67
C ILE A 231 -19.56 20.64 -5.02
N MET A 232 -20.58 21.17 -5.70
CA MET A 232 -20.63 22.60 -6.07
C MET A 232 -20.84 23.50 -4.85
N SER A 233 -21.48 23.00 -3.78
CA SER A 233 -21.70 23.74 -2.54
C SER A 233 -20.44 23.86 -1.70
N ILE A 234 -19.47 22.97 -1.90
CA ILE A 234 -18.20 23.02 -1.20
C ILE A 234 -17.38 24.21 -1.73
N ARG A 235 -17.23 25.21 -0.88
CA ARG A 235 -16.51 26.44 -1.20
C ARG A 235 -14.99 26.24 -1.13
N PRO A 236 -14.21 26.84 -2.04
CA PRO A 236 -12.76 26.92 -1.89
C PRO A 236 -12.38 27.64 -0.59
N ALA A 237 -11.27 27.25 0.04
CA ALA A 237 -10.76 27.86 1.28
C ALA A 237 -10.54 29.38 1.20
N CYS A 238 -10.41 29.93 -0.01
CA CYS A 238 -10.25 31.36 -0.28
C CYS A 238 -11.56 32.14 -0.43
N GLN A 239 -12.72 31.49 -0.36
CA GLN A 239 -14.02 32.15 -0.41
C GLN A 239 -14.56 32.39 1.00
N LYS A 240 -14.57 33.65 1.43
CA LYS A 240 -15.08 34.07 2.74
C LYS A 240 -16.53 33.64 2.97
N SER A 241 -16.81 33.17 4.17
CA SER A 241 -18.14 32.80 4.63
C SER A 241 -18.90 34.05 5.12
N LEU A 242 -20.24 34.04 5.02
CA LEU A 242 -21.09 35.04 5.69
C LEU A 242 -20.90 35.03 7.22
N SER A 243 -20.41 33.92 7.79
CA SER A 243 -20.06 33.82 9.22
C SER A 243 -18.88 34.70 9.63
N GLU A 244 -18.01 35.12 8.69
CA GLU A 244 -16.98 36.14 8.98
C GLU A 244 -17.57 37.56 9.09
N TRP A 245 -18.82 37.75 8.63
CA TRP A 245 -19.54 39.03 8.68
C TRP A 245 -20.61 39.06 9.78
N LEU A 246 -20.83 37.96 10.51
CA LEU A 246 -21.67 37.97 11.71
C LEU A 246 -20.84 38.41 12.92
N PRO A 247 -21.38 39.29 13.79
CA PRO A 247 -20.74 39.64 15.06
C PRO A 247 -20.54 38.38 15.90
N GLU A 248 -19.41 38.29 16.60
CA GLU A 248 -18.99 37.12 17.37
C GLU A 248 -20.04 36.76 18.44
N THR A 249 -20.90 35.78 18.13
CA THR A 249 -21.62 35.01 19.14
C THR A 249 -20.75 33.80 19.50
N ASP A 250 -20.68 33.49 20.80
CA ASP A 250 -19.81 32.46 21.42
C ASP A 250 -20.00 31.01 20.91
N GLU A 251 -20.84 30.78 19.90
CA GLU A 251 -21.10 29.48 19.29
C GLU A 251 -20.14 29.23 18.09
N LYS A 252 -18.82 29.26 18.35
CA LYS A 252 -17.79 28.82 17.38
C LYS A 252 -17.63 27.29 17.35
N GLU A 253 -18.72 26.53 17.37
CA GLU A 253 -18.67 25.06 17.22
C GLU A 253 -18.84 24.59 15.76
N TRP A 254 -19.39 25.43 14.87
CA TRP A 254 -19.69 25.04 13.48
C TRP A 254 -18.79 25.65 12.40
N SER A 255 -17.67 26.27 12.77
CA SER A 255 -16.67 26.68 11.78
C SER A 255 -15.92 25.44 11.27
N LEU A 256 -16.39 24.85 10.18
CA LEU A 256 -15.63 23.88 9.40
C LEU A 256 -14.24 24.49 9.15
N PRO A 257 -13.15 23.93 9.69
CA PRO A 257 -11.82 24.46 9.44
C PRO A 257 -11.60 24.46 7.93
N PRO A 258 -11.02 25.53 7.35
CA PRO A 258 -10.58 25.49 5.97
C PRO A 258 -9.59 24.35 5.87
N SER A 259 -10.03 23.24 5.27
CA SER A 259 -9.18 22.09 5.07
C SER A 259 -8.12 22.49 4.04
N GLU A 260 -6.97 23.02 4.51
CA GLU A 260 -5.82 23.44 3.70
C GLU A 260 -5.31 22.33 2.75
N VAL A 261 -5.72 21.10 3.03
CA VAL A 261 -5.31 19.86 2.37
C VAL A 261 -6.17 19.50 1.15
N LEU A 262 -7.38 20.05 1.04
CA LEU A 262 -8.41 19.49 0.17
C LEU A 262 -8.56 20.28 -1.13
N SER A 263 -7.98 19.76 -2.21
CA SER A 263 -8.23 20.24 -3.58
C SER A 263 -9.33 19.40 -4.23
N MET A 264 -10.41 20.07 -4.66
CA MET A 264 -11.52 19.43 -5.36
C MET A 264 -11.07 18.75 -6.67
N PRO A 265 -11.36 17.46 -6.90
CA PRO A 265 -11.08 16.83 -8.19
C PRO A 265 -11.87 17.49 -9.32
N ARG A 266 -11.16 17.98 -10.36
CA ARG A 266 -11.75 18.66 -11.52
C ARG A 266 -12.52 17.72 -12.47
N THR A 267 -12.38 16.41 -12.31
CA THR A 267 -12.85 15.40 -13.28
C THR A 267 -13.47 14.18 -12.60
N ILE A 268 -14.69 14.32 -12.09
CA ILE A 268 -15.49 13.18 -11.61
C ILE A 268 -16.25 12.58 -12.80
N ASN A 269 -16.22 11.25 -12.92
CA ASN A 269 -16.95 10.55 -13.97
C ASN A 269 -18.43 10.39 -13.59
N TRP A 270 -19.27 11.32 -14.04
CA TRP A 270 -20.71 11.33 -13.79
C TRP A 270 -21.44 10.11 -14.35
N LYS A 271 -20.96 9.54 -15.47
CA LYS A 271 -21.52 8.31 -16.03
C LYS A 271 -21.36 7.15 -15.07
N THR A 272 -20.17 7.03 -14.47
CA THR A 272 -19.90 6.00 -13.44
C THR A 272 -20.73 6.22 -12.19
N LEU A 273 -20.90 7.46 -11.71
CA LEU A 273 -21.76 7.73 -10.55
C LEU A 273 -23.23 7.36 -10.82
N LYS A 274 -23.73 7.60 -12.04
CA LYS A 274 -25.08 7.16 -12.42
C LYS A 274 -25.21 5.64 -12.39
N GLN A 275 -24.23 4.93 -12.94
CA GLN A 275 -24.20 3.47 -12.91
C GLN A 275 -24.10 2.91 -11.49
N LEU A 276 -23.33 3.56 -10.61
CA LEU A 276 -23.25 3.19 -9.19
C LEU A 276 -24.58 3.40 -8.46
N TYR A 277 -25.28 4.49 -8.76
CA TYR A 277 -26.61 4.76 -8.21
C TYR A 277 -27.64 3.70 -8.60
N GLU A 278 -27.55 3.19 -9.83
CA GLU A 278 -28.38 2.07 -10.30
C GLU A 278 -27.95 0.74 -9.67
N PHE A 279 -26.65 0.53 -9.50
CA PHE A 279 -26.08 -0.70 -8.92
C PHE A 279 -26.30 -0.83 -7.40
N LYS A 280 -26.26 0.30 -6.66
CA LYS A 280 -26.37 0.39 -5.20
C LYS A 280 -25.42 -0.57 -4.46
N PRO A 281 -24.11 -0.23 -4.39
CA PRO A 281 -23.13 -1.10 -3.74
C PRO A 281 -23.48 -1.32 -2.26
N ARG A 282 -23.32 -2.54 -1.78
CA ARG A 282 -23.62 -2.93 -0.39
C ARG A 282 -22.56 -2.48 0.61
N ASN A 283 -21.32 -2.36 0.13
CA ASN A 283 -20.17 -2.02 0.95
C ASN A 283 -19.12 -1.25 0.12
N TYR A 284 -18.08 -0.78 0.81
CA TYR A 284 -17.01 0.00 0.16
C TYR A 284 -16.17 -0.83 -0.82
N GLU A 285 -16.09 -2.14 -0.60
CA GLU A 285 -15.35 -3.06 -1.48
C GLU A 285 -16.02 -3.16 -2.85
N GLU A 286 -17.35 -3.32 -2.91
CA GLU A 286 -18.13 -3.30 -4.15
C GLU A 286 -18.05 -1.93 -4.84
N LEU A 287 -18.15 -0.84 -4.07
CA LEU A 287 -17.99 0.53 -4.59
C LEU A 287 -16.63 0.70 -5.26
N LEU A 288 -15.55 0.33 -4.57
CA LEU A 288 -14.19 0.43 -5.10
C LEU A 288 -14.00 -0.53 -6.29
N GLY A 289 -14.54 -1.75 -6.19
CA GLY A 289 -14.53 -2.81 -7.20
C GLY A 289 -15.28 -2.46 -8.48
N PHE A 290 -16.20 -1.49 -8.47
CA PHE A 290 -16.98 -1.07 -9.62
C PHE A 290 -16.13 -0.48 -10.76
N LYS A 291 -16.40 -0.89 -12.00
CA LYS A 291 -15.61 -0.44 -13.17
C LYS A 291 -15.82 1.05 -13.42
N GLY A 292 -14.72 1.81 -13.50
CA GLY A 292 -14.74 3.26 -13.72
C GLY A 292 -14.61 4.09 -12.44
N VAL A 293 -14.72 3.47 -11.26
CA VAL A 293 -14.33 4.12 -10.00
C VAL A 293 -12.81 4.21 -9.94
N GLY A 294 -12.32 5.43 -9.73
CA GLY A 294 -10.90 5.72 -9.60
C GLY A 294 -10.63 6.79 -8.55
N ALA A 295 -9.37 7.23 -8.45
CA ALA A 295 -8.91 8.14 -7.41
C ALA A 295 -9.74 9.44 -7.31
N ALA A 296 -10.15 10.02 -8.44
CA ALA A 296 -10.96 11.25 -8.44
C ALA A 296 -12.34 11.05 -7.78
N THR A 297 -13.01 9.93 -8.08
CA THR A 297 -14.32 9.58 -7.49
C THR A 297 -14.16 9.32 -5.99
N VAL A 298 -13.19 8.49 -5.60
CA VAL A 298 -12.92 8.17 -4.18
C VAL A 298 -12.61 9.45 -3.39
N ARG A 299 -11.77 10.34 -3.93
CA ARG A 299 -11.42 11.61 -3.30
C ARG A 299 -12.64 12.52 -3.17
N GLY A 300 -13.47 12.61 -4.20
CA GLY A 300 -14.69 13.41 -4.18
C GLY A 300 -15.68 12.94 -3.12
N LEU A 301 -15.88 11.62 -3.00
CA LEU A 301 -16.76 11.05 -1.99
C LEU A 301 -16.22 11.25 -0.57
N ALA A 302 -14.92 10.99 -0.36
CA ALA A 302 -14.28 11.22 0.93
C ALA A 302 -14.36 12.69 1.37
N PHE A 303 -14.26 13.61 0.41
CA PHE A 303 -14.36 15.04 0.66
C PHE A 303 -15.77 15.49 1.08
N ILE A 304 -16.80 14.96 0.41
CA ILE A 304 -18.19 15.21 0.80
C ILE A 304 -18.47 14.62 2.18
N ALA A 305 -18.00 13.38 2.44
CA ALA A 305 -18.14 12.73 3.73
C ALA A 305 -17.51 13.55 4.87
N GLU A 306 -16.29 14.04 4.67
CA GLU A 306 -15.59 14.85 5.67
C GLU A 306 -16.27 16.20 5.92
N LEU A 307 -16.56 16.97 4.86
CA LEU A 307 -17.02 18.36 5.03
C LEU A 307 -18.50 18.50 5.34
N ILE A 308 -19.34 17.60 4.83
CA ILE A 308 -20.80 17.73 4.97
C ILE A 308 -21.31 16.82 6.06
N TYR A 309 -20.75 15.61 6.19
CA TYR A 309 -21.21 14.60 7.13
C TYR A 309 -20.29 14.47 8.36
N GLY A 310 -19.15 15.18 8.41
CA GLY A 310 -18.21 15.13 9.54
C GLY A 310 -17.39 13.84 9.62
N GLU A 311 -17.51 12.95 8.63
CA GLU A 311 -16.88 11.63 8.61
C GLU A 311 -15.49 11.70 7.98
N LYS A 312 -14.47 11.89 8.84
CA LYS A 312 -13.10 12.17 8.42
C LYS A 312 -12.39 10.91 7.90
N PRO A 313 -11.72 10.97 6.72
CA PRO A 313 -10.77 9.95 6.34
C PRO A 313 -9.43 10.13 7.08
N SER A 314 -8.63 9.09 7.12
CA SER A 314 -7.24 9.18 7.56
C SER A 314 -6.39 9.91 6.52
N TRP A 315 -5.65 10.91 6.98
CA TRP A 315 -4.68 11.68 6.19
C TRP A 315 -3.24 11.18 6.38
N ASN A 316 -3.06 10.09 7.12
CA ASN A 316 -1.78 9.50 7.46
C ASN A 316 -1.26 8.60 6.32
N ASP A 317 0.01 8.80 5.96
CA ASP A 317 0.67 7.96 4.97
C ASP A 317 0.96 6.54 5.53
N PRO A 318 0.39 5.46 4.94
CA PRO A 318 0.52 4.09 5.44
C PRO A 318 1.90 3.44 5.17
N VAL A 319 2.86 4.18 4.59
CA VAL A 319 4.25 3.68 4.42
C VAL A 319 4.84 3.28 5.77
N LYS A 320 5.21 2.00 5.89
CA LYS A 320 5.84 1.43 7.08
C LYS A 320 7.36 1.63 7.09
N PHE A 321 8.00 1.52 5.93
CA PHE A 321 9.45 1.55 5.81
C PHE A 321 9.92 2.60 4.82
N SER A 322 10.71 3.56 5.32
CA SER A 322 11.68 4.33 4.54
C SER A 322 13.08 3.85 4.93
N PHE A 323 14.03 3.81 4.00
CA PHE A 323 15.41 3.37 4.27
C PHE A 323 15.93 4.08 5.53
N ALA A 324 16.18 3.33 6.61
CA ALA A 324 16.21 3.90 7.97
C ALA A 324 17.34 4.92 8.20
N TYR A 325 18.52 4.68 7.59
CA TYR A 325 19.67 5.56 7.78
C TYR A 325 20.40 5.90 6.49
N GLY A 326 20.00 5.42 5.31
CA GLY A 326 20.78 5.63 4.07
C GLY A 326 21.89 4.60 3.87
N GLY A 327 22.68 4.76 2.81
CA GLY A 327 23.71 3.81 2.35
C GLY A 327 25.13 4.31 2.59
N LYS A 328 26.09 3.36 2.73
CA LYS A 328 27.53 3.67 2.88
C LYS A 328 28.06 4.49 1.70
N ASP A 329 27.55 4.23 0.50
CA ASP A 329 28.01 4.82 -0.76
C ASP A 329 27.27 6.13 -1.09
N GLY A 330 26.49 6.68 -0.15
CA GLY A 330 25.79 7.93 -0.38
C GLY A 330 24.51 7.81 -1.21
N VAL A 331 24.11 6.59 -1.58
CA VAL A 331 22.91 6.33 -2.38
C VAL A 331 21.94 5.46 -1.57
N PRO A 332 20.67 5.85 -1.37
CA PRO A 332 20.03 7.10 -1.84
C PRO A 332 20.51 8.37 -1.11
N TYR A 333 21.15 8.23 0.06
CA TYR A 333 21.84 9.30 0.79
C TYR A 333 22.88 8.68 1.73
N PRO A 334 23.93 9.42 2.16
CA PRO A 334 24.95 8.89 3.06
C PRO A 334 24.34 8.53 4.41
N VAL A 335 24.91 7.50 5.04
CA VAL A 335 24.45 7.03 6.35
C VAL A 335 24.25 8.22 7.31
N ASN A 336 23.00 8.46 7.71
CA ASN A 336 22.62 9.44 8.72
C ASN A 336 23.05 8.89 10.09
N ARG A 337 24.34 9.03 10.36
CA ARG A 337 25.01 8.59 11.59
C ARG A 337 24.27 9.08 12.84
N ARG A 338 23.81 10.34 12.84
CA ARG A 338 23.07 10.92 13.98
C ARG A 338 21.73 10.22 14.24
N ALA A 339 20.96 9.92 13.19
CA ALA A 339 19.71 9.17 13.34
C ALA A 339 20.00 7.73 13.81
N MET A 340 21.05 7.11 13.26
CA MET A 340 21.48 5.77 13.66
C MET A 340 21.89 5.70 15.13
N ASP A 341 22.71 6.64 15.61
CA ASP A 341 23.15 6.73 17.00
C ASP A 341 21.96 6.93 17.96
N LYS A 342 20.98 7.76 17.59
CA LYS A 342 19.74 7.95 18.38
C LYS A 342 18.95 6.66 18.51
N SER A 343 18.77 5.93 17.41
CA SER A 343 18.07 4.65 17.44
C SER A 343 18.83 3.59 18.24
N ILE A 344 20.17 3.55 18.14
CA ILE A 344 21.00 2.68 18.98
C ILE A 344 20.77 2.98 20.46
N GLN A 345 20.76 4.25 20.85
CA GLN A 345 20.47 4.65 22.24
C GLN A 345 19.05 4.25 22.67
N MET A 346 18.05 4.44 21.81
CA MET A 346 16.67 4.06 22.10
C MET A 346 16.52 2.54 22.27
N LEU A 347 17.15 1.73 21.41
CA LEU A 347 17.15 0.27 21.51
C LEU A 347 17.92 -0.21 22.74
N ARG A 348 19.06 0.41 23.06
CA ARG A 348 19.80 0.12 24.30
C ARG A 348 18.93 0.38 25.53
N ARG A 349 18.27 1.54 25.59
CA ARG A 349 17.31 1.85 26.66
C ARG A 349 16.17 0.85 26.70
N ALA A 350 15.55 0.50 25.58
CA ALA A 350 14.48 -0.51 25.54
C ALA A 350 14.95 -1.89 26.02
N ILE A 351 16.18 -2.31 25.69
CA ILE A 351 16.78 -3.56 26.17
C ILE A 351 17.13 -3.46 27.67
N GLU A 352 17.66 -2.33 28.12
CA GLU A 352 17.92 -2.05 29.53
C GLU A 352 16.61 -2.08 30.32
N ASP A 353 15.57 -1.39 29.85
CA ASP A 353 14.22 -1.36 30.42
C ASP A 353 13.55 -2.74 30.39
N ALA A 354 13.80 -3.55 29.36
CA ALA A 354 13.31 -4.93 29.31
C ALA A 354 14.04 -5.84 30.33
N LYS A 355 15.37 -5.68 30.46
CA LYS A 355 16.19 -6.41 31.45
C LYS A 355 15.88 -5.98 32.88
N ILE A 356 15.59 -4.69 33.07
CA ILE A 356 15.13 -4.09 34.33
C ILE A 356 13.69 -4.54 34.59
N GLY A 357 12.83 -4.55 33.58
CA GLY A 357 11.42 -4.90 33.66
C GLY A 357 11.15 -6.33 34.15
N ASP A 358 12.02 -7.29 33.83
CA ASP A 358 11.89 -8.66 34.35
C ASP A 358 12.38 -8.78 35.80
N LYS A 359 13.52 -8.17 36.13
CA LYS A 359 14.11 -8.26 37.49
C LYS A 359 13.44 -7.33 38.50
N ASP A 360 12.97 -6.17 38.09
CA ASP A 360 12.33 -5.19 38.98
C ASP A 360 10.84 -5.44 39.12
N LYS A 361 10.14 -6.04 38.13
CA LYS A 361 8.80 -6.60 38.39
C LYS A 361 8.88 -7.81 39.31
N LEU A 362 9.85 -8.71 39.13
CA LEU A 362 10.06 -9.84 40.05
C LEU A 362 10.49 -9.39 41.45
N LYS A 363 11.34 -8.36 41.59
CA LYS A 363 11.70 -7.77 42.89
C LYS A 363 10.58 -6.95 43.52
N ALA A 364 9.76 -6.26 42.73
CA ALA A 364 8.57 -5.57 43.22
C ALA A 364 7.51 -6.57 43.69
N LEU A 365 7.31 -7.68 42.95
CA LEU A 365 6.46 -8.81 43.35
C LEU A 365 7.03 -9.54 44.57
N SER A 366 8.35 -9.71 44.69
CA SER A 366 8.96 -10.33 45.89
C SER A 366 8.89 -9.43 47.12
N ARG A 367 8.99 -8.11 46.95
CA ARG A 367 8.75 -7.11 48.02
C ARG A 367 7.29 -7.07 48.45
N LEU A 368 6.36 -7.24 47.52
CA LEU A 368 4.92 -7.38 47.83
C LEU A 368 4.61 -8.69 48.58
N ARG A 369 5.32 -9.78 48.31
CA ARG A 369 5.14 -11.07 49.01
C ARG A 369 5.51 -11.02 50.51
N VAL A 370 6.29 -10.03 50.95
CA VAL A 370 6.63 -9.81 52.37
C VAL A 370 5.51 -9.07 53.13
N LEU A 371 4.59 -8.43 52.40
CA LEU A 371 3.47 -7.66 52.95
C LEU A 371 2.13 -8.42 52.96
N VAL A 372 2.11 -9.65 52.46
CA VAL A 372 0.93 -10.53 52.52
C VAL A 372 1.02 -11.39 53.79
N PRO A 373 0.07 -11.31 54.73
CA PRO A 373 0.00 -12.22 55.88
C PRO A 373 -0.09 -13.68 55.40
N LYS A 374 0.53 -14.60 56.12
CA LYS A 374 0.27 -16.03 55.93
C LYS A 374 -1.10 -16.34 56.52
N ASP A 375 -2.07 -16.59 55.65
CA ASP A 375 -3.23 -17.42 55.94
C ASP A 375 -3.13 -18.72 55.13
#